data_AF-A0A442I766-F1
#
_entry.id   AF-A0A442I766-F1
#
_cell.length_a   1.000
_cell.length_b   1.000
_cell.length_c   1.000
_cell.angle_alpha   90.00
_cell.angle_beta   90.00
_cell.angle_gamma   90.00
#
_symmetry.space_group_name_H-M   'P 1'
#
loop_
_entity.id
_entity.type
_entity.pdbx_description
1 polymer ?
#
loop_
_entity_poly.entity_id
_entity_poly.type
_entity_poly.pdbx_seq_one_letter_code
_entity_poly.pdbx_strand_id
1 'polypeptide(L)'
;MPVENVTPNRGYQLPDLSNDLADDVFRLISAFSAIDVDVANMLVAIGQRALELHSHVISDVTGLQAALDAKQNENEKGNANGYASLDSTGKVPSAQLPSALFGALSYQGTWNANTNTPTMPAASSANKGQYYKVDTAGATNVSGITDWQIGDWIVSNGTSWDKIDNTDQVNSVAGLQGRSPPRR
;
A
#
# COMPACT_ATOMS: atom_id res chain seq x y z
N MET A 1 -62.42 -8.64 -57.41
CA MET A 1 -61.16 -9.02 -56.74
C MET A 1 -61.09 -8.20 -55.46
N PRO A 2 -60.73 -8.80 -54.32
CA PRO A 2 -60.63 -8.09 -53.04
C PRO A 2 -59.66 -6.91 -53.16
N VAL A 3 -59.99 -5.77 -52.55
CA VAL A 3 -59.10 -4.61 -52.46
C VAL A 3 -58.04 -4.87 -51.41
N GLU A 4 -56.76 -4.70 -51.78
CA GLU A 4 -55.63 -4.87 -50.89
C GLU A 4 -55.42 -3.66 -49.99
N ASN A 5 -55.40 -3.90 -48.68
CA ASN A 5 -55.05 -2.91 -47.67
C ASN A 5 -54.18 -3.56 -46.59
N VAL A 6 -53.10 -2.90 -46.17
CA VAL A 6 -52.11 -3.47 -45.25
C VAL A 6 -51.53 -2.44 -44.29
N THR A 7 -51.02 -2.89 -43.15
CA THR A 7 -50.30 -2.02 -42.20
C THR A 7 -48.97 -1.52 -42.78
N PRO A 8 -48.55 -0.26 -42.52
CA PRO A 8 -47.36 0.33 -43.14
C PRO A 8 -46.03 -0.33 -42.79
N ASN A 9 -45.90 -0.83 -41.55
CA ASN A 9 -44.60 -1.27 -41.01
C ASN A 9 -44.39 -2.79 -41.05
N ARG A 10 -45.47 -3.56 -41.23
CA ARG A 10 -45.46 -5.02 -41.14
C ARG A 10 -46.26 -5.70 -42.25
N GLY A 11 -46.99 -4.95 -43.08
CA GLY A 11 -47.72 -5.52 -44.20
C GLY A 11 -48.89 -6.43 -43.79
N TYR A 12 -49.27 -6.47 -42.50
CA TYR A 12 -50.43 -7.25 -42.07
C TYR A 12 -51.69 -6.76 -42.79
N GLN A 13 -52.48 -7.70 -43.29
CA GLN A 13 -53.72 -7.41 -44.00
C GLN A 13 -54.70 -6.66 -43.08
N LEU A 14 -55.38 -5.66 -43.65
CA LEU A 14 -56.42 -4.88 -42.98
C LEU A 14 -57.75 -5.10 -43.71
N PRO A 15 -58.89 -5.05 -42.99
CA PRO A 15 -60.21 -4.99 -43.60
C PRO A 15 -60.35 -3.77 -44.51
N ASP A 16 -61.22 -3.88 -45.53
CA ASP A 16 -61.59 -2.77 -46.40
C ASP A 16 -63.10 -2.73 -46.58
N LEU A 17 -63.70 -1.54 -46.42
CA LEU A 17 -65.16 -1.36 -46.49
C LEU A 17 -65.76 -1.73 -47.85
N SER A 18 -64.95 -1.87 -48.89
CA SER A 18 -65.36 -2.30 -50.23
C SER A 18 -65.30 -3.82 -50.45
N ASN A 19 -64.76 -4.58 -49.51
CA ASN A 19 -64.72 -6.04 -49.55
C ASN A 19 -65.97 -6.66 -48.91
N ASP A 20 -66.30 -7.88 -49.33
CA ASP A 20 -67.31 -8.68 -48.64
C ASP A 20 -66.78 -9.20 -47.31
N LEU A 21 -67.69 -9.44 -46.35
CA LEU A 21 -67.35 -9.91 -45.00
C LEU A 21 -66.49 -11.18 -45.02
N ALA A 22 -66.74 -12.10 -45.96
CA ALA A 22 -65.96 -13.33 -46.07
C ALA A 22 -64.48 -13.05 -46.38
N ASP A 23 -64.20 -12.12 -47.30
CA ASP A 23 -62.84 -11.75 -47.68
C ASP A 23 -62.12 -11.04 -46.53
N ASP A 24 -62.80 -10.13 -45.82
CA ASP A 24 -62.22 -9.43 -44.67
C ASP A 24 -61.99 -10.35 -43.47
N VAL A 25 -62.84 -11.36 -43.24
CA VAL A 25 -62.59 -12.38 -42.21
C VAL A 25 -61.34 -13.20 -42.55
N PHE A 26 -61.15 -13.60 -43.81
CA PHE A 26 -59.92 -14.28 -44.22
C PHE A 26 -58.69 -13.38 -44.03
N ARG A 27 -58.80 -12.09 -44.36
CA ARG A 27 -57.72 -11.12 -44.13
C ARG A 27 -57.34 -10.99 -42.66
N LEU A 28 -58.33 -10.92 -41.77
CA LEU A 28 -58.09 -10.87 -40.33
C LEU A 28 -57.40 -12.14 -39.81
N ILE A 29 -57.84 -13.32 -40.28
CA ILE A 29 -57.19 -14.60 -39.94
C ILE A 29 -55.71 -14.59 -40.37
N SER A 30 -55.44 -14.18 -41.61
CA SER A 30 -54.08 -14.07 -42.14
C SER A 30 -53.23 -13.05 -41.38
N ALA A 31 -53.79 -11.90 -41.00
CA ALA A 31 -53.11 -10.91 -40.18
C ALA A 31 -52.76 -11.46 -38.79
N PHE A 32 -53.67 -12.18 -38.12
CA PHE A 32 -53.39 -12.79 -36.83
C PHE A 32 -52.31 -13.86 -36.91
N SER A 33 -52.33 -14.72 -37.94
CA SER A 33 -51.26 -15.69 -38.16
C SER A 33 -49.91 -15.03 -38.45
N ALA A 34 -49.89 -13.92 -39.21
CA ALA A 34 -48.67 -13.16 -39.47
C ALA A 34 -48.11 -12.47 -38.21
N ILE A 35 -48.98 -11.93 -37.36
CA ILE A 35 -48.59 -11.33 -36.08
C ILE A 35 -47.97 -12.38 -35.14
N ASP A 36 -48.57 -13.58 -35.06
CA ASP A 36 -48.05 -14.67 -34.21
C ASP A 36 -46.62 -15.07 -34.62
N VAL A 37 -46.40 -15.24 -35.92
CA VAL A 37 -45.07 -15.53 -36.48
C VAL A 37 -44.07 -14.41 -36.17
N ASP A 38 -44.47 -13.14 -36.36
CA ASP A 38 -43.58 -12.01 -36.09
C ASP A 38 -43.23 -11.85 -34.62
N VAL A 39 -44.19 -12.07 -33.71
CA VAL A 39 -43.94 -12.04 -32.26
C VAL A 39 -42.99 -13.17 -31.86
N ALA A 40 -43.18 -14.38 -32.41
CA ALA A 40 -42.26 -15.49 -32.18
C ALA A 40 -40.83 -15.17 -32.67
N ASN A 41 -40.70 -14.61 -33.88
CA ASN A 41 -39.42 -14.19 -34.43
C ASN A 41 -38.74 -13.10 -33.58
N MET A 42 -39.51 -12.13 -33.10
CA MET A 42 -39.00 -11.06 -32.24
C MET A 42 -38.53 -11.62 -30.89
N LEU A 43 -39.26 -12.56 -30.30
CA LEU A 43 -38.87 -13.20 -29.04
C LEU A 43 -37.57 -14.01 -29.19
N VAL A 44 -37.44 -14.76 -30.28
CA VAL A 44 -36.22 -15.49 -30.61
C VAL A 44 -35.04 -14.52 -30.79
N ALA A 45 -35.23 -13.45 -31.57
CA ALA A 45 -34.19 -12.44 -31.80
C ALA A 45 -33.75 -11.76 -30.50
N ILE A 46 -34.67 -11.36 -29.63
CA ILE A 46 -34.35 -10.74 -28.33
C ILE A 46 -33.63 -11.73 -27.40
N GLY A 47 -34.09 -12.99 -27.36
CA GLY A 47 -33.46 -14.04 -26.54
C GLY A 47 -32.04 -14.38 -26.99
N GLN A 48 -31.78 -14.41 -28.30
CA GLN A 48 -30.44 -14.69 -28.86
C GLN A 48 -29.47 -13.51 -28.71
N ARG A 49 -29.96 -12.25 -28.80
CA ARG A 49 -29.14 -11.05 -28.61
C ARG A 49 -28.47 -10.97 -27.24
N ALA A 50 -29.10 -11.53 -26.20
CA ALA A 50 -28.50 -11.61 -24.86
C ALA A 50 -27.44 -12.73 -24.73
N LEU A 51 -27.55 -13.77 -25.56
CA LEU A 51 -26.78 -15.02 -25.47
C LEU A 51 -25.52 -15.02 -26.36
N GLU A 52 -25.54 -14.31 -27.48
CA GLU A 52 -24.56 -14.52 -28.56
C GLU A 52 -23.37 -13.55 -28.57
N LEU A 53 -22.95 -13.03 -27.40
CA LEU A 53 -21.77 -12.17 -27.11
C LEU A 53 -22.19 -10.77 -26.62
N HIS A 54 -22.35 -10.61 -25.31
CA HIS A 54 -22.07 -9.31 -24.70
C HIS A 54 -20.73 -9.41 -23.99
N SER A 55 -19.67 -8.96 -24.68
CA SER A 55 -18.41 -8.62 -24.04
C SER A 55 -18.34 -7.11 -23.95
N HIS A 56 -17.82 -6.61 -22.83
CA HIS A 56 -17.47 -5.21 -22.68
C HIS A 56 -15.96 -5.08 -22.72
N VAL A 57 -15.46 -4.23 -23.60
CA VAL A 57 -14.06 -3.80 -23.53
C VAL A 57 -13.93 -2.73 -22.44
N ILE A 58 -12.73 -2.54 -21.89
CA ILE A 58 -12.51 -1.54 -20.81
C ILE A 58 -12.97 -0.14 -21.25
N SER A 59 -12.87 0.18 -22.54
CA SER A 59 -13.34 1.46 -23.11
C SER A 59 -14.85 1.66 -23.07
N ASP A 60 -15.64 0.61 -22.85
CA ASP A 60 -17.11 0.73 -22.71
C ASP A 60 -17.50 1.38 -21.37
N VAL A 61 -16.59 1.34 -20.38
CA VAL A 61 -16.79 1.98 -19.08
C VAL A 61 -15.96 3.25 -19.03
N THR A 62 -16.61 4.39 -19.26
CA THR A 62 -15.95 5.71 -19.23
C THR A 62 -15.19 5.91 -17.92
N GLY A 63 -13.89 6.15 -18.01
CA GLY A 63 -13.01 6.39 -16.86
C GLY A 63 -12.40 5.15 -16.21
N LEU A 64 -12.79 3.92 -16.59
CA LEU A 64 -12.24 2.70 -16.00
C LEU A 64 -10.74 2.54 -16.26
N GLN A 65 -10.28 2.78 -17.50
CA GLN A 65 -8.85 2.70 -17.82
C GLN A 65 -8.01 3.62 -16.94
N ALA A 66 -8.40 4.89 -16.83
CA ALA A 66 -7.69 5.86 -16.00
C ALA A 66 -7.71 5.45 -14.51
N ALA A 67 -8.81 4.88 -14.02
CA ALA A 67 -8.89 4.39 -12.65
C ALA A 67 -7.97 3.18 -12.39
N LEU A 68 -7.77 2.31 -13.38
CA LEU A 68 -6.86 1.17 -13.32
C LEU A 68 -5.39 1.63 -13.39
N ASP A 69 -5.08 2.54 -14.31
CA ASP A 69 -3.73 3.10 -14.47
C ASP A 69 -3.25 3.85 -13.22
N ALA A 70 -4.19 4.37 -12.42
CA ALA A 70 -3.89 5.02 -11.14
C ALA A 70 -3.65 4.06 -9.97
N LYS A 71 -3.87 2.74 -10.14
CA LYS A 71 -3.57 1.74 -9.11
C LYS A 71 -2.08 1.42 -9.09
N GLN A 72 -1.60 1.02 -7.91
CA GLN A 72 -0.24 0.52 -7.74
C GLN A 72 -0.15 -0.93 -8.23
N ASN A 73 0.88 -1.27 -9.01
CA ASN A 73 1.08 -2.63 -9.46
C ASN A 73 1.74 -3.46 -8.36
N GLU A 74 1.23 -4.66 -8.07
CA GLU A 74 1.84 -5.54 -7.06
C GLU A 74 3.31 -5.87 -7.36
N ASN A 75 3.68 -5.92 -8.63
CA ASN A 75 5.03 -6.17 -9.10
C ASN A 75 6.01 -5.02 -8.79
N GLU A 76 5.55 -3.85 -8.38
CA GLU A 76 6.40 -2.72 -7.96
C GLU A 76 6.68 -2.75 -6.46
N LYS A 77 5.96 -3.58 -5.69
CA LYS A 77 6.07 -3.63 -4.23
C LYS A 77 7.43 -4.15 -3.80
N GLY A 78 8.18 -3.29 -3.12
CA GLY A 78 9.49 -3.60 -2.57
C GLY A 78 10.62 -3.76 -3.60
N ASN A 79 10.36 -3.40 -4.86
CA ASN A 79 11.34 -3.39 -5.93
C ASN A 79 11.96 -2.01 -6.10
N ALA A 80 13.17 -1.96 -6.67
CA ALA A 80 13.81 -0.70 -7.04
C ALA A 80 12.93 0.07 -8.04
N ASN A 81 12.87 1.40 -7.89
CA ASN A 81 11.98 2.29 -8.65
C ASN A 81 10.47 2.06 -8.43
N GLY A 82 10.09 1.19 -7.48
CA GLY A 82 8.71 0.98 -7.07
C GLY A 82 8.38 1.67 -5.75
N TYR A 83 7.53 1.03 -4.94
CA TYR A 83 7.11 1.54 -3.64
C TYR A 83 7.54 0.61 -2.50
N ALA A 84 7.77 1.18 -1.31
CA ALA A 84 8.12 0.40 -0.13
C ALA A 84 6.98 -0.52 0.31
N SER A 85 7.30 -1.73 0.73
CA SER A 85 6.33 -2.63 1.36
C SER A 85 6.18 -2.30 2.85
N LEU A 86 5.12 -2.82 3.47
CA LEU A 86 4.99 -2.88 4.92
C LEU A 86 5.07 -4.34 5.38
N ASP A 87 5.71 -4.56 6.53
CA ASP A 87 5.71 -5.84 7.24
C ASP A 87 4.38 -6.09 7.98
N SER A 88 4.27 -7.23 8.67
CA SER A 88 3.07 -7.58 9.45
C SER A 88 2.78 -6.63 10.62
N THR A 89 3.73 -5.76 10.96
CA THR A 89 3.58 -4.72 12.00
C THR A 89 3.29 -3.34 11.42
N GLY A 90 3.10 -3.25 10.10
CA GLY A 90 2.81 -1.99 9.40
C GLY A 90 4.02 -1.08 9.19
N LYS A 91 5.26 -1.61 9.24
CA LYS A 91 6.49 -0.81 9.05
C LYS A 91 7.22 -1.17 7.77
N VAL A 92 7.99 -0.22 7.22
CA VAL A 92 8.89 -0.49 6.10
C VAL A 92 9.99 -1.46 6.56
N PRO A 93 10.15 -2.63 5.91
CA PRO A 93 11.20 -3.59 6.26
C PRO A 93 12.59 -2.95 6.20
N SER A 94 13.47 -3.30 7.15
CA SER A 94 14.84 -2.76 7.22
C SER A 94 15.65 -3.02 5.96
N ALA A 95 15.39 -4.11 5.24
CA ALA A 95 16.03 -4.44 3.97
C ALA A 95 15.75 -3.40 2.86
N GLN A 96 14.70 -2.59 2.99
CA GLN A 96 14.34 -1.52 2.05
C GLN A 96 14.85 -0.15 2.47
N LEU A 97 15.60 -0.07 3.59
CA LEU A 97 16.19 1.17 4.07
C LEU A 97 17.71 1.17 3.82
N PRO A 98 18.30 2.35 3.54
CA PRO A 98 19.74 2.47 3.41
C PRO A 98 20.48 2.04 4.68
N SER A 99 21.61 1.34 4.53
CA SER A 99 22.40 0.86 5.66
C SER A 99 22.92 1.98 6.58
N ALA A 100 23.07 3.19 6.03
CA ALA A 100 23.45 4.40 6.75
C ALA A 100 22.49 4.76 7.90
N LEU A 101 21.20 4.39 7.79
CA LEU A 101 20.23 4.63 8.86
C LEU A 101 20.42 3.69 10.07
N PHE A 102 21.03 2.51 9.90
CA PHE A 102 21.27 1.55 11.00
C PHE A 102 22.58 1.83 11.76
N GLY A 103 23.36 2.81 11.33
CA GLY A 103 24.58 3.28 12.02
C GLY A 103 24.41 4.64 12.69
N ALA A 104 23.22 5.24 12.63
CA ALA A 104 22.95 6.51 13.29
C ALA A 104 22.98 6.35 14.82
N LEU A 105 23.50 7.37 15.51
CA LEU A 105 23.52 7.38 16.98
C LEU A 105 22.08 7.43 17.52
N SER A 106 21.72 6.42 18.33
CA SER A 106 20.39 6.26 18.93
C SER A 106 20.49 6.27 20.45
N TYR A 107 19.97 7.33 21.08
CA TYR A 107 20.06 7.51 22.53
C TYR A 107 19.13 6.53 23.25
N GLN A 108 19.69 5.72 24.16
CA GLN A 108 18.96 4.72 24.94
C GLN A 108 18.66 5.16 26.37
N GLY A 109 19.28 6.24 26.85
CA GLY A 109 19.12 6.75 28.21
C GLY A 109 20.44 6.91 28.96
N THR A 110 20.37 6.85 30.29
CA THR A 110 21.56 6.93 31.14
C THR A 110 22.08 5.55 31.57
N TRP A 111 23.36 5.48 31.91
CA TRP A 111 24.02 4.27 32.39
C TRP A 111 24.83 4.56 33.65
N ASN A 112 24.63 3.73 34.67
CA ASN A 112 25.44 3.72 35.88
C ASN A 112 26.63 2.78 35.68
N ALA A 113 27.81 3.35 35.48
CA ALA A 113 29.04 2.59 35.22
C ALA A 113 29.64 1.94 36.47
N ASN A 114 29.12 2.25 37.67
CA ASN A 114 29.53 1.59 38.91
C ASN A 114 28.81 0.26 39.10
N THR A 115 27.52 0.20 38.78
CA THR A 115 26.68 -1.01 38.98
C THR A 115 26.37 -1.74 37.69
N ASN A 116 26.84 -1.25 36.53
CA ASN A 116 26.47 -1.71 35.19
C ASN A 116 24.95 -1.75 35.02
N THR A 117 24.28 -0.61 35.19
CA THR A 117 22.81 -0.53 35.16
C THR A 117 22.34 0.56 34.20
N PRO A 118 21.56 0.24 33.15
CA PRO A 118 21.21 -1.11 32.71
C PRO A 118 22.45 -1.94 32.32
N THR A 119 22.36 -3.26 32.36
CA THR A 119 23.46 -4.14 31.95
C THR A 119 23.78 -3.91 30.48
N MET A 120 25.01 -3.53 30.17
CA MET A 120 25.44 -3.39 28.78
C MET A 120 25.47 -4.77 28.11
N PRO A 121 24.67 -5.02 27.06
CA PRO A 121 24.70 -6.28 26.33
C PRO A 121 25.99 -6.40 25.51
N ALA A 122 26.32 -7.60 25.05
CA ALA A 122 27.42 -7.77 24.09
C ALA A 122 27.16 -6.91 22.84
N ALA A 123 28.18 -6.19 22.37
CA ALA A 123 28.07 -5.40 21.15
C ALA A 123 27.85 -6.33 19.94
N SER A 124 26.92 -5.96 19.07
CA SER A 124 26.55 -6.72 17.89
C SER A 124 25.94 -5.79 16.84
N SER A 125 25.83 -6.27 15.59
CA SER A 125 25.16 -5.50 14.53
C SER A 125 23.73 -5.05 14.92
N ALA A 126 23.05 -5.78 15.81
CA ALA A 126 21.70 -5.45 16.28
C ALA A 126 21.63 -4.23 17.22
N ASN A 127 22.73 -3.87 17.89
CA ASN A 127 22.79 -2.69 18.77
C ASN A 127 23.76 -1.61 18.29
N LYS A 128 24.26 -1.71 17.06
CA LYS A 128 25.11 -0.67 16.46
C LYS A 128 24.42 0.70 16.50
N GLY A 129 25.17 1.72 16.90
CA GLY A 129 24.70 3.10 17.04
C GLY A 129 23.94 3.37 18.34
N GLN A 130 23.52 2.35 19.10
CA GLN A 130 22.93 2.57 20.42
C GLN A 130 23.95 3.21 21.35
N TYR A 131 23.55 4.22 22.10
CA TYR A 131 24.41 4.86 23.08
C TYR A 131 23.68 5.26 24.36
N TYR A 132 24.43 5.26 25.45
CA TYR A 132 23.99 5.72 26.76
C TYR A 132 24.91 6.82 27.26
N LYS A 133 24.39 7.72 28.09
CA LYS A 133 25.19 8.73 28.79
C LYS A 133 25.47 8.26 30.22
N VAL A 134 26.72 8.30 30.64
CA VAL A 134 27.09 7.95 32.02
C VAL A 134 26.50 8.97 32.99
N ASP A 135 25.66 8.52 33.92
CA ASP A 135 25.13 9.35 35.02
C ASP A 135 25.87 9.15 36.34
N THR A 136 26.57 8.02 36.47
CA THR A 136 27.32 7.61 37.67
C THR A 136 28.65 7.03 37.21
N ALA A 137 29.75 7.65 37.60
CA ALA A 137 31.11 7.18 37.31
C ALA A 137 31.37 5.81 37.91
N GLY A 138 32.24 5.01 37.29
CA GLY A 138 32.59 3.68 37.80
C GLY A 138 33.58 2.94 36.92
N ALA A 139 33.95 1.73 37.35
CA ALA A 139 35.01 0.93 36.74
C ALA A 139 34.52 -0.37 36.07
N THR A 140 33.23 -0.47 35.75
CA THR A 140 32.70 -1.63 35.02
C THR A 140 33.46 -1.80 33.72
N ASN A 141 34.07 -2.98 33.52
CA ASN A 141 34.76 -3.30 32.28
C ASN A 141 33.72 -3.56 31.17
N VAL A 142 33.70 -2.69 30.16
CA VAL A 142 32.96 -2.93 28.92
C VAL A 142 33.94 -2.82 27.76
N SER A 143 34.11 -3.90 27.01
CA SER A 143 35.04 -3.96 25.86
C SER A 143 36.47 -3.52 26.19
N GLY A 144 36.94 -3.75 27.42
CA GLY A 144 38.27 -3.38 27.89
C GLY A 144 38.38 -1.98 28.51
N ILE A 145 37.29 -1.22 28.56
CA ILE A 145 37.26 0.13 29.10
C ILE A 145 36.75 0.10 30.55
N THR A 146 37.55 0.63 31.48
CA THR A 146 37.25 0.63 32.93
C THR A 146 37.29 2.03 33.55
N ASP A 147 37.44 3.08 32.75
CA ASP A 147 37.43 4.46 33.24
C ASP A 147 36.22 5.19 32.65
N TRP A 148 35.15 5.25 33.43
CA TRP A 148 33.91 5.91 33.07
C TRP A 148 33.63 7.04 34.07
N GLN A 149 33.52 8.27 33.57
CA GLN A 149 33.19 9.45 34.34
C GLN A 149 31.77 9.93 34.00
N ILE A 150 31.16 10.67 34.93
CA ILE A 150 29.83 11.24 34.71
C ILE A 150 29.88 12.18 33.51
N GLY A 151 29.04 11.95 32.51
CA GLY A 151 28.97 12.74 31.30
C GLY A 151 29.53 12.08 30.05
N ASP A 152 30.39 11.06 30.21
CA ASP A 152 30.92 10.25 29.10
C ASP A 152 29.80 9.51 28.38
N TRP A 153 30.00 9.18 27.10
CA TRP A 153 29.07 8.35 26.36
C TRP A 153 29.69 6.99 26.09
N ILE A 154 28.86 5.95 26.20
CA ILE A 154 29.19 4.60 25.76
C ILE A 154 28.35 4.30 24.52
N VAL A 155 29.00 3.95 23.40
CA VAL A 155 28.38 3.80 22.07
C VAL A 155 28.76 2.45 21.48
N SER A 156 27.79 1.66 21.00
CA SER A 156 28.11 0.41 20.31
C SER A 156 28.45 0.67 18.84
N ASN A 157 29.62 0.23 18.39
CA ASN A 157 29.98 0.25 16.97
C ASN A 157 29.48 -1.00 16.20
N GLY A 158 28.83 -1.92 16.91
CA GLY A 158 28.32 -3.19 16.40
C GLY A 158 29.26 -4.38 16.59
N THR A 159 30.42 -4.20 17.20
CA THR A 159 31.40 -5.26 17.53
C THR A 159 32.04 -5.04 18.91
N SER A 160 32.24 -3.79 19.30
CA SER A 160 32.61 -3.36 20.65
C SER A 160 31.76 -2.17 21.10
N TRP A 161 31.80 -1.88 22.39
CA TRP A 161 31.41 -0.59 22.92
C TRP A 161 32.63 0.33 22.94
N ASP A 162 32.47 1.52 22.40
CA ASP A 162 33.47 2.57 22.40
C ASP A 162 33.08 3.64 23.42
N LYS A 163 34.09 4.26 24.06
CA LYS A 163 33.90 5.42 24.93
C LYS A 163 34.09 6.69 24.11
N ILE A 164 33.12 7.60 24.18
CA ILE A 164 33.32 9.00 23.84
C ILE A 164 33.53 9.73 25.15
N ASP A 165 34.77 10.15 25.37
CA ASP A 165 35.12 10.93 26.55
C ASP A 165 34.54 12.33 26.42
N ASN A 166 33.77 12.74 27.42
CA ASN A 166 33.13 14.06 27.46
C ASN A 166 33.45 14.77 28.78
N THR A 167 34.47 14.27 29.49
CA THR A 167 34.95 14.80 30.74
C THR A 167 36.41 15.19 30.56
N ASP A 168 36.68 16.48 30.39
CA ASP A 168 38.07 16.96 30.39
C ASP A 168 38.70 16.73 31.76
N GLN A 169 39.52 15.69 31.87
CA GLN A 169 40.36 15.47 33.03
C GLN A 169 41.57 16.41 32.94
N VAL A 170 41.43 17.64 33.45
CA VAL A 170 42.56 18.57 33.57
C VAL A 170 43.48 18.08 34.68
N ASN A 171 44.42 17.20 34.32
CA ASN A 171 45.33 16.56 35.27
C ASN A 171 46.23 17.55 36.01
N SER A 172 46.62 18.67 35.39
CA SER A 172 47.07 19.87 36.11
C SER A 172 47.13 21.09 35.18
N VAL A 173 46.94 22.29 35.76
CA VAL A 173 47.39 23.56 35.17
C VAL A 173 48.48 24.11 36.08
N ALA A 174 49.71 24.25 35.57
CA ALA A 174 50.84 24.79 36.34
C ALA A 174 51.08 24.08 37.69
N GLY A 175 50.89 22.76 37.76
CA GLY A 175 51.04 21.98 39.00
C GLY A 175 49.86 22.02 39.96
N LEU A 176 48.76 22.69 39.60
CA LEU A 176 47.50 22.72 40.36
C LEU A 176 46.45 21.86 39.66
N GLN A 177 45.86 20.92 40.38
CA GLN A 177 44.83 20.01 39.87
C GLN A 177 43.48 20.75 39.80
N GLY A 178 42.87 20.85 38.61
CA GLY A 178 41.70 21.70 38.37
C GLY A 178 40.37 20.97 38.59
N ARG A 179 39.52 21.46 39.51
CA ARG A 179 38.08 21.14 39.54
C ARG A 179 37.29 22.45 39.43
N SER A 180 36.33 22.51 38.49
CA SER A 180 35.43 23.66 38.34
C SER A 180 34.64 23.91 39.65
N PRO A 181 34.68 25.12 40.23
CA PRO A 181 33.85 25.46 41.39
C PRO A 181 32.37 25.60 40.98
N PRO A 182 31.42 25.31 41.88
CA PRO A 182 30.01 25.55 41.60
C PRO A 182 29.77 27.06 41.51
N ARG A 183 29.08 27.49 40.44
CA ARG A 183 28.67 28.88 40.26
C ARG A 183 27.67 29.25 41.37
N ARG A 184 27.95 30.36 42.07
CA ARG A 184 27.00 31.01 42.98
C ARG A 184 25.88 31.66 42.19
#